data_AF-A0A4Y8PWE7-F1
#
_entry.id   AF-A0A4Y8PWE7-F1
#
_cell.length_a   1.000
_cell.length_b   1.000
_cell.length_c   1.000
_cell.angle_alpha   90.00
_cell.angle_beta   90.00
_cell.angle_gamma   90.00
#
_symmetry.space_group_name_H-M   'P 1'
#
loop_
_entity.id
_entity.type
_entity.pdbx_description
1 polymer ?
#
loop_
_entity_poly.entity_id
_entity_poly.type
_entity_poly.pdbx_seq_one_letter_code
_entity_poly.pdbx_strand_id
1 'polypeptide(L)'
;MLNALIKLLIGDLEQKRGYNRLRKRVKGLPDDYRFAFQKMQRYMYSVGAPGGDMTIFTDLTVFTDLVDLLEISAAEGKQVLEVTGSDVALFCDEFMRASAARMEGRREKLNQDIADKLKKEGR
;
A
#
# COMPACT_ATOMS: atom_id res chain seq x y z
N MET A 1 -26.80 18.51 -1.26
CA MET A 1 -26.97 17.21 -0.60
C MET A 1 -26.72 16.02 -1.53
N LEU A 2 -27.27 15.99 -2.75
CA LEU A 2 -27.06 14.91 -3.73
C LEU A 2 -25.58 14.66 -4.10
N ASN A 3 -24.78 15.71 -4.27
CA ASN A 3 -23.35 15.58 -4.62
C ASN A 3 -22.50 14.90 -3.53
N ALA A 4 -22.87 15.06 -2.25
CA ALA A 4 -22.19 14.40 -1.15
C ALA A 4 -22.52 12.90 -1.12
N LEU A 5 -23.78 12.56 -1.40
CA LEU A 5 -24.25 11.18 -1.47
C LEU A 5 -23.61 10.42 -2.64
N ILE A 6 -23.52 11.06 -3.82
CA ILE A 6 -22.85 10.49 -4.99
C ILE A 6 -21.36 10.25 -4.72
N LYS A 7 -20.65 11.21 -4.11
CA LYS A 7 -19.23 11.04 -3.75
C LYS A 7 -19.00 9.89 -2.77
N LEU A 8 -19.88 9.76 -1.76
CA LEU A 8 -19.81 8.65 -0.80
C LEU A 8 -19.99 7.30 -1.50
N LEU A 9 -21.03 7.18 -2.34
CA LEU A 9 -21.33 5.93 -3.07
C LEU A 9 -20.23 5.54 -4.05
N ILE A 10 -19.70 6.50 -4.82
CA ILE A 10 -18.62 6.24 -5.77
C ILE A 10 -17.33 5.86 -5.03
N GLY A 11 -16.99 6.56 -3.95
CA GLY A 11 -15.82 6.25 -3.12
C GLY A 11 -15.86 4.83 -2.55
N ASP A 12 -16.99 4.43 -1.95
CA ASP A 12 -17.21 3.08 -1.43
C ASP A 12 -17.08 2.01 -2.53
N LEU A 13 -17.61 2.29 -3.73
CA LEU A 13 -17.53 1.38 -4.86
C LEU A 13 -16.09 1.22 -5.36
N GLU A 14 -15.31 2.30 -5.43
CA GLU A 14 -13.91 2.25 -5.86
C GLU A 14 -13.03 1.51 -4.85
N GLN A 15 -13.21 1.78 -3.56
CA GLN A 15 -12.51 1.05 -2.49
C GLN A 15 -12.84 -0.45 -2.54
N LYS A 16 -14.13 -0.80 -2.67
CA LYS A 16 -14.56 -2.19 -2.80
C LYS A 16 -13.98 -2.88 -4.04
N ARG A 17 -13.92 -2.17 -5.18
CA ARG A 17 -13.28 -2.67 -6.40
C ARG A 17 -11.78 -2.87 -6.20
N GLY A 18 -11.08 -1.94 -5.57
CA GLY A 18 -9.67 -2.05 -5.22
C GLY A 18 -9.38 -3.27 -4.36
N TYR A 19 -10.16 -3.43 -3.28
CA TYR A 19 -10.06 -4.58 -2.40
C TYR A 19 -10.32 -5.91 -3.12
N ASN A 20 -11.34 -5.97 -3.98
CA ASN A 20 -11.63 -7.16 -4.77
C ASN A 20 -10.51 -7.51 -5.76
N ARG A 21 -9.88 -6.51 -6.38
CA ARG A 21 -8.70 -6.72 -7.25
C ARG A 21 -7.54 -7.30 -6.46
N LEU A 22 -7.18 -6.69 -5.34
CA LEU A 22 -6.13 -7.18 -4.44
C LEU A 22 -6.41 -8.64 -4.02
N ARG A 23 -7.63 -8.93 -3.58
CA ARG A 23 -8.02 -10.28 -3.17
C ARG A 23 -7.92 -11.29 -4.30
N LYS A 24 -8.26 -10.92 -5.54
CA LYS A 24 -8.12 -11.80 -6.71
C LYS A 24 -6.66 -12.12 -6.99
N ARG A 25 -5.79 -11.11 -6.92
CA ARG A 25 -4.33 -11.26 -7.11
C ARG A 25 -3.72 -12.19 -6.07
N VAL A 26 -4.01 -11.94 -4.79
CA VAL A 26 -3.55 -12.79 -3.67
C VAL A 26 -4.03 -14.24 -3.82
N LYS A 27 -5.24 -14.47 -4.33
CA LYS A 27 -5.74 -15.82 -4.61
C LYS A 27 -4.99 -16.53 -5.75
N GLY A 28 -4.38 -15.79 -6.66
CA GLY A 28 -3.60 -16.34 -7.77
C GLY A 28 -2.16 -16.70 -7.38
N LEU A 29 -1.69 -16.30 -6.20
CA LEU A 29 -0.37 -16.67 -5.70
C LEU A 29 -0.29 -18.17 -5.36
N PRO A 30 0.92 -18.78 -5.44
CA PRO A 30 1.21 -20.08 -4.84
C PRO A 30 0.81 -20.14 -3.35
N ASP A 31 0.58 -21.35 -2.84
CA ASP A 31 -0.04 -21.55 -1.53
C ASP A 31 0.77 -20.97 -0.36
N ASP A 32 2.08 -21.12 -0.39
CA ASP A 32 3.03 -20.56 0.58
C ASP A 32 3.07 -19.03 0.53
N TYR A 33 3.13 -18.45 -0.67
CA TYR A 33 3.07 -17.01 -0.88
C TYR A 33 1.74 -16.40 -0.42
N ARG A 34 0.62 -17.06 -0.73
CA ARG A 34 -0.71 -16.63 -0.30
C ARG A 34 -0.84 -16.68 1.21
N PHE A 35 -0.32 -17.73 1.85
CA PHE A 35 -0.29 -17.84 3.31
C PHE A 35 0.55 -16.72 3.94
N ALA A 36 1.74 -16.48 3.42
CA ALA A 36 2.65 -15.43 3.89
C ALA A 36 1.99 -14.05 3.77
N PHE A 37 1.43 -13.71 2.61
CA PHE A 37 0.72 -12.44 2.40
C PHE A 37 -0.36 -12.23 3.47
N GLN A 38 -1.20 -13.24 3.72
CA GLN A 38 -2.28 -13.13 4.72
C GLN A 38 -1.76 -12.97 6.16
N LYS A 39 -0.57 -13.50 6.47
CA LYS A 39 0.07 -13.33 7.78
C LYS A 39 0.67 -11.93 7.90
N MET A 40 1.40 -11.48 6.88
CA MET A 40 1.96 -10.13 6.81
C MET A 40 0.87 -9.06 6.88
N GLN A 41 -0.20 -9.19 6.08
CA GLN A 41 -1.32 -8.25 6.10
C GLN A 41 -1.96 -8.12 7.50
N ARG A 42 -2.18 -9.25 8.18
CA ARG A 42 -2.70 -9.26 9.56
C ARG A 42 -1.74 -8.58 10.54
N TYR A 43 -0.46 -8.89 10.43
CA TYR A 43 0.57 -8.27 11.25
C TYR A 43 0.60 -6.74 11.06
N MET A 44 0.66 -6.26 9.82
CA MET A 44 0.69 -4.83 9.49
C MET A 44 -0.53 -4.08 10.02
N TYR A 45 -1.73 -4.66 9.91
CA TYR A 45 -2.92 -4.07 10.53
C TYR A 45 -2.87 -4.07 12.06
N SER A 46 -2.22 -5.05 12.68
CA SER A 46 -2.15 -5.16 14.14
C SER A 46 -1.16 -4.20 14.78
N VAL A 47 -0.01 -3.97 14.14
CA VAL A 47 1.03 -3.06 14.66
C VAL A 47 0.80 -1.61 14.23
N GLY A 48 0.04 -1.41 13.14
CA GLY A 48 -0.25 -0.09 12.60
C GLY A 48 0.91 0.48 11.79
N ALA A 49 0.73 1.73 11.32
CA ALA A 49 1.71 2.40 10.49
C ALA A 49 2.90 2.91 11.32
N PRO A 50 4.15 2.80 10.83
CA PRO A 50 5.28 3.50 11.42
C PRO A 50 5.00 5.00 11.57
N GLY A 51 5.23 5.55 12.76
CA GLY A 51 4.95 6.96 13.06
C GLY A 51 3.46 7.32 13.18
N GLY A 52 2.55 6.34 13.12
CA GLY A 52 1.10 6.55 13.33
C GLY A 52 0.33 7.08 12.11
N ASP A 53 0.98 7.29 10.97
CA ASP A 53 0.31 7.73 9.74
C ASP A 53 -0.43 6.58 9.06
N MET A 54 -1.68 6.36 9.48
CA MET A 54 -2.54 5.30 8.95
C MET A 54 -2.94 5.48 7.48
N THR A 55 -2.59 6.61 6.85
CA THR A 55 -2.92 6.84 5.44
C THR A 55 -2.25 5.84 4.50
N ILE A 56 -1.16 5.18 4.93
CA ILE A 56 -0.51 4.10 4.16
C ILE A 56 -1.46 2.93 3.85
N PHE A 57 -2.55 2.78 4.62
CA PHE A 57 -3.54 1.71 4.45
C PHE A 57 -4.81 2.17 3.71
N THR A 58 -5.07 3.47 3.60
CA THR A 58 -6.38 4.02 3.17
C THR A 58 -6.77 3.62 1.75
N ASP A 59 -5.80 3.51 0.84
CA ASP A 59 -6.01 3.15 -0.56
C ASP A 59 -5.48 1.75 -0.91
N LEU A 60 -5.10 0.98 0.11
CA LEU A 60 -4.44 -0.32 -0.02
C LEU A 60 -3.11 -0.29 -0.80
N THR A 61 -2.47 0.88 -0.99
CA THR A 61 -1.22 1.00 -1.77
C THR A 61 -0.15 0.08 -1.20
N VAL A 62 0.06 0.10 0.13
CA VAL A 62 1.07 -0.75 0.76
C VAL A 62 0.83 -2.24 0.51
N PHE A 63 -0.43 -2.69 0.48
CA PHE A 63 -0.76 -4.09 0.20
C PHE A 63 -0.68 -4.43 -1.28
N THR A 64 -0.94 -3.45 -2.14
CA THR A 64 -0.78 -3.58 -3.60
C THR A 64 0.70 -3.73 -3.94
N ASP A 65 1.56 -2.86 -3.40
CA ASP A 65 3.02 -2.96 -3.55
C ASP A 65 3.54 -4.32 -3.03
N LEU A 66 2.99 -4.80 -1.90
CA LEU A 66 3.39 -6.09 -1.33
C LEU A 66 3.01 -7.26 -2.26
N VAL A 67 1.78 -7.27 -2.80
CA VAL A 67 1.39 -8.34 -3.73
C VAL A 67 2.15 -8.23 -5.06
N ASP A 68 2.50 -7.03 -5.53
CA ASP A 68 3.37 -6.84 -6.71
C ASP A 68 4.73 -7.53 -6.50
N LEU A 69 5.37 -7.29 -5.35
CA LEU A 69 6.65 -7.91 -5.00
C LEU A 69 6.56 -9.45 -4.96
N LEU A 70 5.49 -9.97 -4.36
CA LEU A 70 5.28 -11.42 -4.24
C LEU A 70 4.97 -12.09 -5.58
N GLU A 71 4.19 -11.44 -6.45
CA GLU A 71 3.92 -11.95 -7.81
C GLU A 71 5.19 -12.04 -8.65
N ILE A 72 6.04 -10.99 -8.62
CA ILE A 72 7.33 -11.00 -9.31
C ILE A 72 8.23 -12.11 -8.78
N SER A 73 8.35 -12.21 -7.45
CA SER A 73 9.24 -13.20 -6.83
C SER A 73 8.78 -14.64 -7.07
N ALA A 74 7.47 -14.89 -7.05
CA ALA A 74 6.90 -16.19 -7.39
C ALA A 74 7.13 -16.54 -8.88
N ALA A 75 7.02 -15.56 -9.79
CA ALA A 75 7.32 -15.77 -11.21
C ALA A 75 8.80 -16.07 -11.47
N GLU A 76 9.70 -15.57 -10.62
CA GLU A 76 11.13 -15.89 -10.63
C GLU A 76 11.46 -17.24 -9.95
N GLY A 77 10.48 -17.93 -9.39
CA GLY A 77 10.68 -19.23 -8.73
C GLY A 77 11.37 -19.15 -7.37
N LYS A 78 11.44 -17.97 -6.75
CA LYS A 78 12.01 -17.80 -5.41
C LYS A 78 11.10 -18.40 -4.36
N GLN A 79 11.65 -18.89 -3.27
CA GLN A 79 10.85 -19.22 -2.09
C GLN A 79 10.47 -17.96 -1.32
N VAL A 80 9.32 -17.94 -0.67
CA VAL A 80 8.84 -16.74 0.02
C VAL A 80 9.82 -16.21 1.07
N LEU A 81 10.52 -17.10 1.79
CA LEU A 81 11.52 -16.71 2.81
C LEU A 81 12.84 -16.21 2.20
N GLU A 82 13.12 -16.50 0.93
CA GLU A 82 14.23 -15.86 0.21
C GLU A 82 13.92 -14.39 -0.11
N VAL A 83 12.63 -14.04 -0.21
CA VAL A 83 12.16 -12.67 -0.48
C VAL A 83 12.05 -11.88 0.82
N THR A 84 11.42 -12.46 1.84
CA THR A 84 11.13 -11.77 3.11
C THR A 84 12.26 -11.87 4.13
N GLY A 85 13.16 -12.85 3.97
CA GLY A 85 14.03 -13.29 5.07
C GLY A 85 13.26 -14.11 6.11
N SER A 86 14.00 -14.66 7.09
CA SER A 86 13.43 -15.44 8.19
C SER A 86 12.70 -14.60 9.23
N ASP A 87 13.09 -13.32 9.38
CA ASP A 87 12.39 -12.35 10.23
C ASP A 87 11.34 -11.57 9.41
N VAL A 88 10.19 -12.21 9.21
CA VAL A 88 9.09 -11.65 8.41
C VAL A 88 8.46 -10.42 9.08
N ALA A 89 8.54 -10.31 10.41
CA ALA A 89 8.03 -9.14 11.14
C ALA A 89 8.89 -7.92 10.86
N LEU A 90 10.22 -8.06 10.97
CA LEU A 90 11.16 -7.00 10.61
C LEU A 90 11.01 -6.59 9.14
N PHE A 91 10.82 -7.56 8.23
CA PHE A 91 10.51 -7.27 6.83
C PHE A 91 9.26 -6.39 6.70
N CYS A 92 8.17 -6.72 7.39
CA CYS A 92 6.94 -5.92 7.34
C CYS A 92 7.16 -4.50 7.85
N ASP A 93 7.89 -4.35 8.96
CA ASP A 93 8.15 -3.04 9.58
C ASP A 93 8.96 -2.14 8.64
N GLU A 94 10.02 -2.67 8.04
CA GLU A 94 10.84 -1.94 7.07
C GLU A 94 10.10 -1.68 5.75
N PHE A 95 9.26 -2.62 5.30
CA PHE A 95 8.41 -2.45 4.14
C PHE A 95 7.42 -1.29 4.31
N MET A 96 6.76 -1.21 5.48
CA MET A 96 5.87 -0.09 5.81
C MET A 96 6.64 1.23 5.92
N ARG A 97 7.84 1.23 6.52
CA ARG A 97 8.69 2.42 6.65
C ARG A 97 9.06 2.97 5.27
N ALA A 98 9.45 2.11 4.34
CA ALA A 98 9.75 2.49 2.96
C ALA A 98 8.52 3.06 2.23
N SER A 99 7.34 2.46 2.42
CA SER A 99 6.09 2.95 1.84
C SER A 99 5.71 4.33 2.38
N ALA A 100 5.83 4.54 3.69
CA ALA A 100 5.56 5.83 4.35
C ALA A 100 6.49 6.94 3.84
N ALA A 101 7.81 6.67 3.75
CA ALA A 101 8.78 7.64 3.24
C ALA A 101 8.46 8.07 1.79
N ARG A 102 8.00 7.13 0.95
CA ARG A 102 7.54 7.45 -0.42
C ARG A 102 6.29 8.32 -0.43
N MET A 103 5.37 8.13 0.51
CA MET A 103 4.19 8.99 0.64
C MET A 103 4.56 10.40 1.09
N GLU A 104 5.49 10.52 2.05
CA GLU A 104 6.01 11.80 2.51
C GLU A 104 6.65 12.59 1.38
N GLY A 105 7.56 11.98 0.61
CA GLY A 105 8.16 12.64 -0.55
C GLY A 105 7.15 13.08 -1.62
N ARG A 106 6.05 12.34 -1.81
CA ARG A 106 4.94 12.75 -2.70
C ARG A 106 4.21 13.99 -2.18
N ARG A 107 4.00 14.10 -0.86
CA ARG A 107 3.37 15.26 -0.23
C ARG A 107 4.28 16.49 -0.29
N GLU A 108 5.56 16.32 -0.01
CA GLU A 108 6.54 17.40 -0.12
C GLU A 108 6.62 17.94 -1.55
N LYS A 109 6.66 17.05 -2.54
CA LYS A 109 6.64 17.44 -3.95
C LYS A 109 5.40 18.25 -4.31
N LEU A 110 4.22 17.82 -3.88
CA LEU A 110 2.97 18.57 -4.09
C LEU A 110 3.06 19.99 -3.50
N ASN A 111 3.56 20.12 -2.27
CA ASN A 111 3.71 21.41 -1.61
C ASN A 111 4.69 22.33 -2.35
N GLN A 112 5.81 21.78 -2.83
CA GLN A 112 6.81 22.51 -3.62
C GLN A 112 6.23 22.99 -4.95
N ASP A 113 5.55 22.11 -5.70
CA ASP A 113 4.97 22.43 -7.01
C ASP A 113 3.95 23.60 -6.90
N ILE A 114 3.13 23.60 -5.84
CA ILE A 114 2.18 24.70 -5.56
C ILE A 114 2.92 25.99 -5.20
N ALA A 115 3.88 25.92 -4.27
CA ALA A 115 4.63 27.10 -3.82
C ALA A 115 5.39 27.78 -4.98
N ASP A 116 6.00 26.99 -5.85
CA ASP A 116 6.74 27.49 -7.01
C ASP A 116 5.82 28.15 -8.04
N LYS A 117 4.63 27.58 -8.25
CA LYS A 117 3.62 28.17 -9.14
C LYS A 117 3.15 29.54 -8.64
N LEU A 118 2.84 29.66 -7.35
CA LEU A 118 2.37 30.91 -6.75
C LEU A 118 3.44 32.01 -6.77
N LYS A 119 4.70 31.67 -6.44
CA LYS A 119 5.83 32.61 -6.52
C LYS A 119 6.04 33.16 -7.94
N LYS A 120 5.90 32.31 -8.97
CA LYS A 120 6.06 32.72 -10.38
C LYS A 120 4.94 33.63 -10.88
N GLU A 121 3.74 33.55 -10.28
CA GLU A 121 2.59 34.39 -10.64
C GLU A 121 2.55 35.73 -9.89
N GLY A 122 3.57 36.03 -9.07
CA GLY A 122 3.67 37.28 -8.32
C GLY A 122 2.61 37.42 -7.21
N ARG A 123 2.07 36.30 -6.72
CA ARG A 123 1.12 36.24 -5.60
C ARG A 123 1.80 35.81 -4.32
#